data_AF-A0A7X9X3T2-F1
#
_entry.id   AF-A0A7X9X3T2-F1
#
_cell.length_a   1.000
_cell.length_b   1.000
_cell.length_c   1.000
_cell.angle_alpha   90.00
_cell.angle_beta   90.00
_cell.angle_gamma   90.00
#
_symmetry.space_group_name_H-M   'P 1'
#
loop_
_entity.id
_entity.type
_entity.pdbx_description
1 polymer ?
#
loop_
_entity_poly.entity_id
_entity_poly.type
_entity_poly.pdbx_seq_one_letter_code
_entity_poly.pdbx_strand_id
1 'polypeptide(L)'
;MDTTFIRLSRPFFDRHDALCFSAYAFGWGYCAFSLDPTVADEALGRAGQSARQRRVGFAVSRARIRDAVRRAVRRGCGERVALDVDDFR
;
A
#
# COMPACT_ATOMS: atom_id res chain seq x y z
N MET A 1 17.92 2.78 3.17
CA MET A 1 17.38 3.00 1.81
C MET A 1 16.40 4.14 1.85
N ASP A 2 16.66 5.14 1.01
CA ASP A 2 15.79 6.29 0.82
C ASP A 2 14.47 5.82 0.16
N THR A 3 13.32 6.06 0.80
CA THR A 3 12.02 5.61 0.28
C THR A 3 11.53 6.43 -0.90
N THR A 4 12.21 7.54 -1.22
CA THR A 4 11.89 8.43 -2.34
C THR A 4 11.92 7.72 -3.71
N PHE A 5 12.70 6.63 -3.83
CA PHE A 5 12.81 5.87 -5.08
C PHE A 5 11.76 4.77 -5.26
N ILE A 6 10.88 4.53 -4.28
CA ILE A 6 9.80 3.54 -4.41
C ILE A 6 8.67 4.14 -5.27
N ARG A 7 8.46 3.55 -6.46
CA ARG A 7 7.38 3.92 -7.37
C ARG A 7 6.16 3.07 -7.06
N LEU A 8 5.04 3.74 -6.76
CA LEU A 8 3.76 3.09 -6.52
C LEU A 8 2.90 3.16 -7.78
N SER A 9 2.22 2.07 -8.13
CA SER A 9 1.19 2.08 -9.17
C SER A 9 -0.03 2.90 -8.74
N ARG A 10 -0.98 3.09 -9.67
CA ARG A 10 -2.32 3.54 -9.29
C ARG A 10 -3.00 2.40 -8.51
N PRO A 11 -3.70 2.71 -7.41
CA PRO A 11 -4.42 1.69 -6.67
C PRO A 11 -5.73 1.32 -7.38
N PHE A 12 -6.19 0.10 -7.13
CA PHE A 12 -7.50 -0.39 -7.53
C PHE A 12 -8.12 -1.19 -6.37
N PHE A 13 -9.41 -1.49 -6.47
CA PHE A 13 -10.10 -2.35 -5.49
C PHE A 13 -10.40 -3.69 -6.14
N ASP A 14 -10.21 -4.76 -5.39
CA ASP A 14 -10.62 -6.09 -5.83
C ASP A 14 -12.10 -6.37 -5.46
N ARG A 15 -12.53 -7.63 -5.62
CA ARG A 15 -13.90 -8.07 -5.34
C ARG A 15 -14.28 -8.05 -3.85
N HIS A 16 -13.30 -7.89 -2.96
CA HIS A 16 -13.47 -7.86 -1.51
C HIS A 16 -13.24 -6.44 -0.96
N ASP A 17 -13.29 -5.41 -1.83
CA ASP A 17 -12.98 -4.02 -1.51
C ASP A 17 -11.57 -3.79 -0.95
N ALA A 18 -10.66 -4.75 -1.10
CA ALA A 18 -9.28 -4.60 -0.69
C ALA A 18 -8.54 -3.64 -1.63
N LEU A 19 -7.83 -2.68 -1.06
CA LEU A 19 -7.06 -1.70 -1.82
C LEU A 19 -5.75 -2.34 -2.28
N CYS A 20 -5.67 -2.62 -3.57
CA CYS A 20 -4.55 -3.28 -4.21
C CYS A 20 -3.69 -2.30 -5.02
N PHE A 21 -2.38 -2.51 -5.00
CA PHE A 21 -1.41 -1.74 -5.78
C PHE A 21 -0.12 -2.55 -5.96
N SER A 22 0.77 -2.10 -6.83
CA SER A 22 2.13 -2.60 -6.92
C SER A 22 3.13 -1.51 -6.58
N ALA A 23 4.29 -1.93 -6.10
CA ALA A 23 5.43 -1.05 -5.91
C ALA A 23 6.66 -1.61 -6.62
N TYR A 24 7.53 -0.70 -7.03
CA TYR A 24 8.81 -1.01 -7.64
C TYR A 24 9.92 -0.20 -7.00
N ALA A 25 11.03 -0.86 -6.69
CA ALA A 25 12.30 -0.18 -6.51
C ALA A 25 13.46 -1.05 -6.98
N PHE A 26 14.56 -0.38 -7.31
CA PHE A 26 15.80 -1.06 -7.66
C PHE A 26 16.31 -1.90 -6.46
N GLY A 27 16.74 -3.13 -6.73
CA GLY A 27 17.24 -4.08 -5.72
C GLY A 27 16.25 -5.18 -5.31
N TRP A 28 14.94 -4.99 -5.51
CA TRP A 28 13.93 -6.03 -5.25
C TRP A 28 12.83 -6.13 -6.32
N GLY A 29 12.84 -5.26 -7.34
CA GLY A 29 11.97 -5.39 -8.51
C GLY A 29 10.53 -5.00 -8.22
N TYR A 30 9.57 -5.70 -8.83
CA TYR A 30 8.14 -5.45 -8.65
C TYR A 30 7.55 -6.33 -7.56
N CYS A 31 6.68 -5.74 -6.75
CA CYS A 31 5.96 -6.44 -5.69
C CYS A 31 4.52 -5.96 -5.63
N ALA A 32 3.58 -6.88 -5.46
CA ALA A 32 2.15 -6.58 -5.33
C ALA A 32 1.76 -6.50 -3.86
N PHE A 33 0.89 -5.55 -3.53
CA PHE A 33 0.42 -5.31 -2.16
C PHE A 33 -1.10 -5.21 -2.12
N SER A 34 -1.68 -5.57 -0.98
CA SER A 34 -3.08 -5.33 -0.63
C SER A 34 -3.23 -4.79 0.77
N LEU A 35 -4.23 -3.94 0.96
CA LEU A 35 -4.72 -3.50 2.25
C LEU A 35 -6.18 -3.93 2.37
N ASP A 36 -6.51 -4.63 3.46
CA ASP A 36 -7.91 -4.85 3.83
C ASP A 36 -8.62 -3.50 4.04
N PRO A 37 -9.94 -3.38 3.78
CA PRO A 37 -10.68 -2.15 4.02
C PRO A 37 -10.46 -1.54 5.41
N THR A 38 -10.39 -2.39 6.45
CA THR A 38 -10.21 -1.94 7.84
C THR A 38 -8.83 -1.31 8.06
N VAL A 39 -7.78 -1.97 7.56
CA VAL A 39 -6.40 -1.47 7.61
C VAL A 39 -6.24 -0.21 6.76
N ALA A 40 -6.88 -0.15 5.58
CA ALA A 40 -6.83 1.02 4.73
C ALA A 40 -7.45 2.25 5.40
N ASP A 41 -8.58 2.08 6.09
CA ASP A 41 -9.27 3.18 6.78
C ASP A 41 -8.46 3.69 8.00
N GLU A 42 -7.72 2.82 8.69
CA GLU A 42 -6.82 3.20 9.80
C GLU A 42 -5.52 3.85 9.29
N ALA A 43 -4.86 3.22 8.31
CA ALA A 43 -3.55 3.63 7.83
C ALA A 43 -3.58 4.91 6.99
N LEU A 44 -4.64 5.09 6.19
CA LEU A 44 -4.77 6.22 5.26
C LEU A 44 -5.51 7.42 5.88
N GLY A 45 -5.93 7.30 7.15
CA GLY A 45 -6.91 8.16 7.79
C GLY A 45 -8.31 7.87 7.24
N ARG A 46 -9.38 8.24 7.98
CA ARG A 46 -10.81 8.08 7.65
C ARG A 46 -11.21 8.69 6.28
N ALA A 47 -10.67 8.16 5.21
CA ALA A 47 -11.04 8.45 3.86
C ALA A 47 -12.23 7.53 3.60
N GLY A 48 -13.43 8.06 3.85
CA GLY A 48 -14.67 7.30 4.05
C GLY A 48 -14.96 6.15 3.09
N GLN A 49 -16.06 5.43 3.37
CA GLN A 49 -16.38 4.11 2.80
C GLN A 49 -16.43 4.04 1.25
N SER A 50 -16.40 5.17 0.54
CA SER A 50 -16.39 5.16 -0.92
C SER A 50 -14.98 4.89 -1.49
N ALA A 51 -14.94 4.08 -2.56
CA ALA A 51 -13.72 3.81 -3.33
C ALA A 51 -12.98 5.09 -3.78
N ARG A 52 -13.72 6.18 -4.05
CA ARG A 52 -13.13 7.48 -4.42
C ARG A 52 -12.37 8.11 -3.25
N GLN A 53 -12.95 8.11 -2.05
CA GLN A 53 -12.30 8.67 -0.87
C GLN A 53 -11.03 7.88 -0.52
N ARG A 54 -11.11 6.54 -0.49
CA ARG A 54 -9.94 5.68 -0.27
C ARG A 54 -8.81 5.90 -1.29
N ARG A 55 -9.12 6.14 -2.58
CA ARG A 55 -8.11 6.54 -3.59
C ARG A 55 -7.43 7.88 -3.26
N VAL A 56 -8.18 8.85 -2.74
CA VAL A 56 -7.63 10.13 -2.28
C VAL A 56 -6.75 9.91 -1.05
N GLY A 57 -7.21 9.13 -0.07
CA GLY A 57 -6.43 8.75 1.10
C GLY A 57 -5.10 8.08 0.72
N PHE A 58 -5.12 7.19 -0.27
CA PHE A 58 -3.91 6.59 -0.84
C PHE A 58 -2.94 7.64 -1.40
N ALA A 59 -3.44 8.60 -2.19
CA ALA A 59 -2.61 9.64 -2.80
C ALA A 59 -1.96 10.56 -1.74
N VAL A 60 -2.71 10.93 -0.70
CA VAL A 60 -2.23 11.78 0.40
C VAL A 60 -1.22 11.01 1.27
N SER A 61 -1.45 9.72 1.52
CA SER A 61 -0.60 8.89 2.39
C SER A 61 0.56 8.22 1.66
N ARG A 62 0.90 8.64 0.43
CA ARG A 62 1.93 8.01 -0.41
C ARG A 62 3.29 7.87 0.27
N ALA A 63 3.71 8.83 1.09
CA ALA A 63 4.96 8.73 1.83
C ALA A 63 4.93 7.57 2.84
N ARG A 64 3.89 7.52 3.69
CA ARG A 64 3.68 6.44 4.67
C ARG A 64 3.57 5.07 4.00
N ILE A 65 2.86 4.97 2.88
CA ILE A 65 2.74 3.73 2.11
C ILE A 65 4.10 3.25 1.60
N ARG A 66 4.98 4.14 1.15
CA ARG A 66 6.34 3.76 0.74
C ARG A 66 7.15 3.21 1.90
N ASP A 67 7.01 3.80 3.08
CA ASP A 67 7.68 3.30 4.28
C ASP A 67 7.16 1.91 4.69
N ALA A 68 5.83 1.71 4.64
CA ALA A 68 5.20 0.41 4.86
C ALA A 68 5.66 -0.65 3.86
N VAL A 69 5.67 -0.32 2.56
CA VAL A 69 6.20 -1.18 1.50
C VAL A 69 7.66 -1.55 1.78
N ARG A 70 8.50 -0.59 2.17
CA ARG A 70 9.92 -0.86 2.49
C ARG A 70 10.09 -1.85 3.63
N ARG A 71 9.20 -1.83 4.62
CA ARG A 71 9.21 -2.76 5.75
C ARG A 71 8.72 -4.14 5.31
N ALA A 72 7.59 -4.18 4.61
CA ALA A 72 6.92 -5.40 4.19
C ALA A 72 7.70 -6.17 3.10
N VAL A 73 8.44 -5.49 2.22
CA VAL A 73 9.19 -6.14 1.13
C VAL A 73 10.24 -7.14 1.63
N ARG A 74 10.69 -7.01 2.90
CA ARG A 74 11.60 -7.97 3.54
C ARG A 74 10.98 -9.36 3.71
N ARG A 75 9.65 -9.45 3.69
CA ARG A 75 8.89 -10.71 3.76
C ARG A 75 8.95 -11.48 2.43
N GLY A 76 9.46 -10.86 1.36
CA GLY A 76 9.60 -11.45 0.04
C GLY A 76 8.61 -10.90 -0.98
N CYS A 77 8.95 -11.06 -2.26
CA CYS A 77 8.11 -10.70 -3.39
C CYS A 77 7.94 -11.92 -4.30
N GLY A 78 6.72 -12.44 -4.35
CA GLY A 78 6.35 -13.60 -5.15
C GLY A 78 4.84 -13.72 -5.22
N GLU A 79 4.20 -13.67 -4.05
CA GLU A 79 2.75 -13.48 -3.93
C GLU A 79 2.42 -12.02 -3.56
N ARG A 80 1.12 -11.70 -3.56
CA ARG A 80 0.65 -10.39 -3.11
C ARG A 80 0.84 -10.29 -1.59
N VAL A 81 1.62 -9.31 -1.16
CA VAL A 81 1.91 -9.07 0.26
C VAL A 81 0.75 -8.28 0.88
N ALA A 82 0.09 -8.88 1.88
CA ALA A 82 -0.87 -8.16 2.70
C ALA A 82 -0.11 -7.20 3.64
N LEU A 83 -0.44 -5.92 3.56
CA LEU A 83 0.03 -4.92 4.51
C LEU A 83 -0.93 -4.85 5.70
N ASP A 84 -0.37 -4.79 6.90
CA ASP A 84 -1.12 -4.65 8.14
C ASP A 84 -0.86 -3.28 8.77
N VAL A 85 -1.65 -2.91 9.79
CA VAL A 85 -1.53 -1.66 10.55
C VAL A 85 -0.10 -1.48 11.09
N ASP A 86 0.54 -2.57 11.52
CA ASP A 86 1.89 -2.55 12.06
C ASP A 86 2.96 -2.16 11.01
N ASP A 87 2.68 -2.32 9.71
CA ASP A 87 3.59 -1.84 8.66
C ASP A 87 3.62 -0.30 8.58
N PHE A 88 2.61 0.39 9.12
CA PHE A 88 2.49 1.85 9.11
C PHE A 88 2.97 2.52 10.41
N ARG A 89 3.54 1.76 11.35
CA ARG A 89 4.05 2.22 12.65
C ARG A 89 5.57 2.46 12.65
#